data_AF-A0AAE2MCS0-F1
#
_entry.id   AF-A0AAE2MCS0-F1
#
_cell.length_a   1.000
_cell.length_b   1.000
_cell.length_c   1.000
_cell.angle_alpha   90.00
_cell.angle_beta   90.00
_cell.angle_gamma   90.00
#
_symmetry.space_group_name_H-M   'P 1'
#
loop_
_entity.id
_entity.type
_entity.pdbx_description
1 polymer ?
#
loop_
_entity_poly.entity_id
_entity_poly.type
_entity_poly.pdbx_seq_one_letter_code
_entity_poly.pdbx_strand_id
1 'polypeptide(L)'
;MIASKAYSKGFSLFELVIVVILLAVILSFAIPQYIGIKNQAHNASVDAIAGSFSSAVGMVRGQWELEGRPNSRSNKTFVNYAGVIVGVDGTLGTPTSDETEKKDTRAEVINANKCRQVLNIILQDAPSSTLSNELSIIKSVSFLVRYNAENTQCVYYLTHTIDVKSIPTNTGEISGLTGFSYFAKTGKVKIFKN
;
A
#
# COMPACT_ATOMS: atom_id res chain seq x y z
N MET A 1 10.49 -28.19 66.49
CA MET A 1 10.12 -27.68 65.15
C MET A 1 8.78 -28.27 64.78
N ILE A 2 7.73 -27.46 64.74
CA ILE A 2 6.40 -27.88 64.29
C ILE A 2 6.31 -27.50 62.81
N ALA A 3 6.25 -28.51 61.93
CA ALA A 3 6.06 -28.29 60.51
C ALA A 3 4.60 -27.91 60.24
N SER A 4 4.37 -26.64 59.86
CA SER A 4 3.06 -26.17 59.40
C SER A 4 2.74 -26.75 58.02
N LYS A 5 1.72 -27.60 57.95
CA LYS A 5 1.23 -28.19 56.69
C LYS A 5 0.54 -27.11 55.85
N ALA A 6 1.14 -26.73 54.72
CA ALA A 6 0.54 -25.80 53.77
C ALA A 6 -0.65 -26.46 53.05
N TYR A 7 -1.83 -25.86 53.16
CA TYR A 7 -3.03 -26.30 52.44
C TYR A 7 -2.93 -25.84 50.98
N SER A 8 -2.68 -26.74 50.04
CA SER A 8 -2.84 -26.44 48.61
C SER A 8 -4.33 -26.23 48.35
N LYS A 9 -4.75 -24.96 48.25
CA LYS A 9 -6.11 -24.62 47.81
C LYS A 9 -6.26 -25.04 46.34
N GLY A 10 -6.96 -26.14 46.11
CA GLY A 10 -7.40 -26.53 44.77
C GLY A 10 -8.41 -25.52 44.23
N PHE A 11 -8.33 -25.24 42.93
CA PHE A 11 -9.25 -24.32 42.25
C PHE A 11 -10.69 -24.88 42.30
N SER A 12 -11.66 -24.05 42.68
CA SER A 12 -13.07 -24.48 42.72
C SER A 12 -13.62 -24.61 41.29
N LEU A 13 -14.39 -25.67 41.02
CA LEU A 13 -15.04 -25.84 39.71
C LEU A 13 -15.96 -24.65 39.40
N PHE A 14 -16.63 -24.10 40.40
CA PHE A 14 -17.48 -22.92 40.23
C PHE A 14 -16.68 -21.66 39.87
N GLU A 15 -15.47 -21.53 40.42
CA GLU A 15 -14.57 -20.41 40.13
C GLU A 15 -14.08 -20.45 38.67
N LEU A 16 -13.89 -21.63 38.10
CA LEU A 16 -13.61 -21.77 36.67
C LEU A 16 -14.82 -21.40 35.81
N VAL A 17 -16.01 -21.86 36.18
CA VAL A 17 -17.24 -21.62 35.42
C VAL A 17 -17.57 -20.13 35.36
N ILE A 18 -17.49 -19.41 36.49
CA ILE A 18 -17.77 -17.98 36.49
C ILE A 18 -16.75 -17.20 35.65
N VAL A 19 -15.47 -17.59 35.67
CA VAL A 19 -14.42 -16.94 34.87
C VAL A 19 -14.68 -17.10 33.38
N VAL A 20 -15.01 -18.30 32.89
CA VAL A 20 -15.28 -18.50 31.45
C VAL A 20 -16.56 -17.77 30.99
N ILE A 21 -17.58 -17.68 31.85
CA ILE A 21 -18.80 -16.92 31.56
C ILE A 21 -18.47 -15.42 31.45
N LEU A 22 -17.70 -14.88 32.40
CA LEU A 22 -17.30 -13.48 32.37
C LEU A 22 -16.45 -13.16 31.13
N LEU A 23 -15.51 -14.05 30.78
CA LEU A 23 -14.71 -13.89 29.55
C LEU A 23 -15.60 -13.94 28.30
N ALA A 24 -16.61 -14.80 28.25
CA ALA A 24 -17.54 -14.86 27.12
C ALA A 24 -18.33 -13.55 26.95
N VAL A 25 -18.80 -12.95 28.05
CA VAL A 25 -19.52 -11.67 28.02
C VAL A 25 -18.63 -10.53 27.55
N ILE A 26 -17.39 -10.44 28.06
CA ILE A 26 -16.43 -9.40 27.66
C ILE A 26 -16.06 -9.53 26.17
N LEU A 27 -15.80 -10.76 25.70
CA LEU A 27 -15.44 -11.01 24.30
C LEU A 27 -16.56 -10.66 23.33
N SER A 28 -17.83 -10.88 23.73
CA SER A 28 -19.00 -10.53 22.91
C SER A 28 -19.00 -9.05 22.52
N PHE A 29 -18.64 -8.15 23.44
CA PHE A 29 -18.56 -6.72 23.16
C PHE A 29 -17.25 -6.30 22.47
N ALA A 30 -16.14 -7.00 22.73
CA ALA A 30 -14.82 -6.63 22.21
C ALA A 30 -14.66 -6.91 20.70
N ILE A 31 -15.27 -7.99 20.18
CA ILE A 31 -15.06 -8.43 18.78
C ILE A 31 -15.55 -7.40 17.74
N PRO A 32 -16.79 -6.87 17.80
CA PRO A 32 -17.27 -5.93 16.79
C PRO A 32 -16.44 -4.64 16.74
N GLN A 33 -16.04 -4.11 17.90
CA GLN A 33 -15.22 -2.91 17.99
C GLN A 33 -13.81 -3.15 17.42
N TYR A 34 -13.22 -4.31 17.69
CA TYR A 34 -11.90 -4.67 17.17
C TYR A 34 -11.86 -4.71 15.64
N ILE A 35 -12.92 -5.21 14.98
CA ILE A 35 -13.03 -5.21 13.52
C ILE A 35 -13.09 -3.77 12.97
N GLY A 36 -13.86 -2.88 13.62
CA GLY A 36 -13.94 -1.47 13.23
C GLY A 36 -12.58 -0.76 13.31
N ILE A 37 -11.84 -0.96 14.41
CA ILE A 37 -10.50 -0.38 14.61
C ILE A 37 -9.53 -0.89 13.54
N LYS A 38 -9.57 -2.19 13.20
CA LYS A 38 -8.74 -2.73 12.12
C LYS A 38 -9.01 -2.02 10.80
N ASN A 39 -10.26 -1.87 10.40
CA ASN A 39 -10.60 -1.22 9.13
C ASN A 39 -10.12 0.25 9.10
N GLN A 40 -10.28 0.97 10.21
CA GLN A 40 -9.75 2.33 10.34
C GLN A 40 -8.22 2.37 10.24
N ALA A 41 -7.52 1.44 10.88
CA ALA A 41 -6.06 1.34 10.81
C ALA A 41 -5.57 1.05 9.38
N HIS A 42 -6.28 0.21 8.63
CA HIS A 42 -5.97 -0.08 7.23
C HIS A 42 -6.18 1.16 6.36
N ASN A 43 -7.29 1.89 6.54
CA ASN A 43 -7.56 3.12 5.82
C ASN A 43 -6.52 4.22 6.13
N ALA A 44 -6.14 4.37 7.40
CA ALA A 44 -5.10 5.30 7.83
C ALA A 44 -3.72 4.91 7.25
N SER A 45 -3.43 3.62 7.12
CA SER A 45 -2.20 3.14 6.48
C SER A 45 -2.15 3.52 5.00
N VAL A 46 -3.27 3.41 4.29
CA VAL A 46 -3.38 3.86 2.89
C VAL A 46 -3.15 5.37 2.78
N ASP A 47 -3.70 6.17 3.70
CA ASP A 47 -3.46 7.62 3.71
C ASP A 47 -1.99 7.97 3.94
N ALA A 48 -1.35 7.29 4.89
CA ALA A 48 0.05 7.49 5.20
C ALA A 48 0.93 7.16 3.99
N ILE A 49 0.68 6.02 3.33
CA ILE A 49 1.43 5.59 2.16
C ILE A 49 1.18 6.53 0.97
N ALA A 50 -0.07 6.91 0.71
CA ALA A 50 -0.39 7.83 -0.37
C ALA A 50 0.21 9.24 -0.14
N GLY A 51 0.22 9.72 1.10
CA GLY A 51 0.87 10.98 1.48
C GLY A 51 2.39 10.92 1.32
N SER A 52 3.02 9.82 1.75
CA SER A 52 4.44 9.57 1.54
C SER A 52 4.78 9.48 0.06
N PHE A 53 3.94 8.79 -0.73
CA PHE A 53 4.10 8.64 -2.17
C PHE A 53 4.01 10.00 -2.89
N SER A 54 3.02 10.83 -2.55
CA SER A 54 2.88 12.19 -3.10
C SER A 54 4.11 13.06 -2.80
N SER A 55 4.61 12.97 -1.56
CA SER A 55 5.82 13.68 -1.13
C SER A 55 7.06 13.18 -1.90
N ALA A 56 7.20 11.87 -2.08
CA ALA A 56 8.27 11.26 -2.86
C ALA A 56 8.25 11.68 -4.33
N VAL A 57 7.07 11.70 -4.97
CA VAL A 57 6.89 12.21 -6.34
C VAL A 57 7.36 13.66 -6.43
N GLY A 58 6.99 14.50 -5.45
CA GLY A 58 7.43 15.89 -5.38
C GLY A 58 8.94 16.03 -5.22
N MET A 59 9.58 15.21 -4.39
CA MET A 59 11.03 15.22 -4.21
C MET A 59 11.79 14.74 -5.45
N VAL A 60 11.33 13.67 -6.10
CA VAL A 60 11.92 13.18 -7.37
C VAL A 60 11.83 14.26 -8.44
N ARG A 61 10.68 14.93 -8.55
CA ARG A 61 10.52 16.06 -9.47
C ARG A 61 11.44 17.22 -9.11
N GLY A 62 11.58 17.53 -7.82
CA GLY A 62 12.51 18.54 -7.34
C GLY A 62 13.95 18.24 -7.74
N GLN A 63 14.38 16.99 -7.57
CA GLN A 63 15.70 16.55 -8.00
C GLN A 63 15.91 16.72 -9.52
N TRP A 64 14.91 16.36 -10.32
CA TRP A 64 14.95 16.57 -11.77
C TRP A 64 15.09 18.04 -12.17
N GLU A 65 14.41 18.95 -11.45
CA GLU A 65 14.56 20.40 -11.66
C GLU A 65 15.97 20.88 -11.24
N LEU A 66 16.51 20.37 -10.13
CA LEU A 66 17.85 20.69 -9.63
C LEU A 66 18.97 20.22 -10.57
N GLU A 67 18.79 19.07 -11.23
CA GLU A 67 19.70 18.56 -12.25
C GLU A 67 19.58 19.32 -13.59
N GLY A 68 18.76 20.38 -13.66
CA GLY A 68 18.63 21.22 -14.84
C GLY A 68 17.79 20.58 -15.95
N ARG A 69 16.83 19.72 -15.59
CA ARG A 69 15.95 19.00 -16.52
C ARG A 69 16.74 18.14 -17.50
N PRO A 70 17.51 17.15 -16.99
CA PRO A 70 18.37 16.32 -17.83
C PRO A 70 17.57 15.63 -18.93
N ASN A 71 18.16 15.57 -20.12
CA ASN A 71 17.58 14.92 -21.29
C ASN A 71 16.15 15.38 -21.58
N SER A 72 15.87 16.68 -21.42
CA SER A 72 14.53 17.22 -21.69
C SER A 72 14.08 16.90 -23.11
N ARG A 73 12.86 16.33 -23.26
CA ARG A 73 12.30 15.78 -24.51
C ARG A 73 12.93 14.49 -25.04
N SER A 74 13.84 13.87 -24.29
CA SER A 74 14.27 12.49 -24.54
C SER A 74 13.21 11.52 -24.04
N ASN A 75 13.14 10.35 -24.68
CA ASN A 75 12.33 9.24 -24.19
C ASN A 75 13.02 8.51 -23.03
N LYS A 76 14.21 8.94 -22.59
CA LYS A 76 14.99 8.32 -21.52
C LYS A 76 15.58 9.40 -20.63
N THR A 77 15.06 9.49 -19.41
CA THR A 77 15.56 10.38 -18.37
C THR A 77 15.58 9.65 -17.04
N PHE A 78 16.74 9.70 -16.37
CA PHE A 78 16.97 9.10 -15.07
C PHE A 78 17.57 10.15 -14.16
N VAL A 79 17.15 10.15 -12.90
CA VAL A 79 17.63 11.06 -11.86
C VAL A 79 18.06 10.25 -10.65
N ASN A 80 19.05 10.75 -9.90
CA ASN A 80 19.47 10.12 -8.66
C ASN A 80 18.66 10.68 -7.49
N TYR A 81 17.70 9.91 -7.01
CA TYR A 81 16.90 10.25 -5.85
C TYR A 81 17.39 9.44 -4.64
N ALA A 82 17.97 10.12 -3.64
CA ALA A 82 18.38 9.50 -2.38
C ALA A 82 19.29 8.25 -2.53
N GLY A 83 20.14 8.21 -3.56
CA GLY A 83 21.05 7.09 -3.83
C GLY A 83 20.45 5.98 -4.71
N VAL A 84 19.18 6.10 -5.11
CA VAL A 84 18.54 5.20 -6.08
C VAL A 84 18.28 5.90 -7.41
N ILE A 85 18.40 5.16 -8.51
CA ILE A 85 18.16 5.70 -9.85
C ILE A 85 16.67 5.52 -10.20
N VAL A 86 15.98 6.64 -10.37
CA VAL A 86 14.56 6.69 -10.72
C VAL A 86 14.40 7.16 -12.16
N GLY A 87 13.64 6.41 -12.95
CA GLY A 87 13.22 6.84 -14.29
C GLY A 87 12.11 7.88 -14.17
N VAL A 88 12.30 9.02 -14.84
CA VAL A 88 11.34 10.12 -14.85
C VAL A 88 10.95 10.52 -16.28
N ASP A 89 9.78 11.11 -16.43
CA ASP A 89 9.40 11.74 -17.68
C ASP A 89 10.30 12.95 -17.97
N GLY A 90 10.91 12.99 -19.15
CA GLY A 90 11.87 14.05 -19.51
C GLY A 90 11.25 15.44 -19.71
N THR A 91 9.92 15.57 -19.79
CA THR A 91 9.23 16.86 -19.91
C THR A 91 8.55 17.27 -18.59
N LEU A 92 8.05 16.30 -17.84
CA LEU A 92 7.23 16.52 -16.64
C LEU A 92 8.00 16.33 -15.33
N GLY A 93 9.12 15.60 -15.35
CA GLY A 93 9.89 15.22 -14.16
C GLY A 93 9.16 14.25 -13.23
N THR A 94 8.08 13.63 -13.68
CA THR A 94 7.28 12.69 -12.88
C THR A 94 7.90 11.29 -12.91
N PRO A 95 7.92 10.54 -11.79
CA PRO A 95 8.47 9.19 -11.77
C PRO A 95 7.60 8.24 -12.60
N THR A 96 8.27 7.40 -13.40
CA THR A 96 7.62 6.47 -14.33
C THR A 96 8.18 5.05 -14.28
N SER A 97 9.41 4.84 -13.81
CA SER A 97 10.05 3.51 -13.76
C SER A 97 11.28 3.48 -12.84
N ASP A 98 11.88 2.31 -12.69
CA ASP A 98 13.19 2.11 -12.03
C ASP A 98 14.31 1.94 -13.08
N GLU A 99 15.53 1.63 -12.63
CA GLU A 99 16.67 1.35 -13.52
C GLU A 99 16.67 -0.04 -14.16
N THR A 100 15.72 -0.92 -13.81
CA THR A 100 15.66 -2.31 -14.29
C THR A 100 15.27 -2.35 -15.76
N GLU A 101 14.35 -1.47 -16.18
CA GLU A 101 14.03 -1.24 -17.59
C GLU A 101 14.54 0.15 -18.03
N LYS A 102 15.81 0.24 -18.46
CA LYS A 102 16.43 1.45 -19.08
C LYS A 102 15.85 1.80 -20.47
N LYS A 103 14.54 1.65 -20.62
CA LYS A 103 13.73 1.90 -21.81
C LYS A 103 13.05 3.27 -21.69
N ASP A 104 11.90 3.40 -22.33
CA ASP A 104 11.11 4.61 -22.43
C ASP A 104 10.58 5.06 -21.06
N THR A 105 10.98 6.24 -20.58
CA THR A 105 10.58 6.81 -19.28
C THR A 105 9.44 7.83 -19.43
N ARG A 106 8.83 7.97 -20.61
CA ARG A 106 7.69 8.88 -20.79
C ARG A 106 6.47 8.42 -20.00
N ALA A 107 5.73 9.38 -19.45
CA ALA A 107 4.50 9.14 -18.71
C ALA A 107 3.46 8.38 -19.55
N GLU A 108 3.43 8.60 -20.87
CA GLU A 108 2.50 7.96 -21.80
C GLU A 108 2.72 6.45 -21.97
N VAL A 109 3.95 5.97 -21.73
CA VAL A 109 4.34 4.56 -21.93
C VAL A 109 4.39 3.82 -20.59
N ILE A 110 3.72 4.35 -19.56
CA ILE A 110 3.59 3.68 -18.27
C ILE A 110 2.63 2.49 -18.40
N ASN A 111 2.90 1.43 -17.64
CA ASN A 111 2.09 0.21 -17.60
C ASN A 111 2.08 -0.34 -16.16
N ALA A 112 1.37 -1.44 -15.92
CA ALA A 112 1.24 -1.99 -14.57
C ALA A 112 2.58 -2.42 -13.94
N ASN A 113 3.53 -2.93 -14.73
CA ASN A 113 4.88 -3.26 -14.25
C ASN A 113 5.64 -2.03 -13.78
N LYS A 114 5.59 -0.96 -14.58
CA LYS A 114 6.19 0.33 -14.27
C LYS A 114 5.55 1.00 -13.04
N CYS A 115 4.23 0.91 -12.90
CA CYS A 115 3.55 1.36 -11.67
C CYS A 115 4.10 0.66 -10.43
N ARG A 116 4.30 -0.66 -10.50
CA ARG A 116 4.91 -1.43 -9.41
C ARG A 116 6.35 -0.98 -9.14
N GLN A 117 7.15 -0.76 -10.18
CA GLN A 117 8.52 -0.26 -10.04
C GLN A 117 8.55 1.11 -9.34
N VAL A 118 7.69 2.04 -9.77
CA VAL A 118 7.57 3.37 -9.16
C VAL A 118 7.26 3.24 -7.67
N LEU A 119 6.27 2.42 -7.30
CA LEU A 119 5.92 2.18 -5.89
C LEU A 119 7.11 1.66 -5.07
N ASN A 120 7.90 0.76 -5.65
CA ASN A 120 9.02 0.13 -4.96
C ASN A 120 10.25 1.03 -4.83
N ILE A 121 10.49 1.93 -5.78
CA ILE A 121 11.73 2.71 -5.86
C ILE A 121 11.63 4.08 -5.17
N ILE A 122 10.45 4.71 -5.16
CA ILE A 122 10.32 6.08 -4.63
C ILE A 122 10.03 6.10 -3.12
N LEU A 123 9.66 4.96 -2.54
CA LEU A 123 9.40 4.81 -1.10
C LEU A 123 10.58 4.10 -0.43
N GLN A 124 11.01 4.61 0.73
CA GLN A 124 12.08 3.98 1.52
C GLN A 124 11.65 2.61 2.06
N ASP A 125 10.42 2.53 2.59
CA ASP A 125 9.79 1.29 3.05
C ASP A 125 8.59 0.98 2.15
N ALA A 126 8.87 0.54 0.93
CA ALA A 126 7.82 0.21 -0.02
C ALA A 126 6.98 -0.98 0.47
N PRO A 127 5.65 -0.87 0.47
CA PRO A 127 4.79 -1.99 0.85
C PRO A 127 4.85 -3.10 -0.20
N SER A 128 4.66 -4.34 0.23
CA SER A 128 4.60 -5.49 -0.68
C SER A 128 3.47 -5.32 -1.70
N SER A 129 3.76 -5.61 -2.97
CA SER A 129 2.84 -5.38 -4.07
C SER A 129 2.84 -6.51 -5.10
N THR A 130 1.68 -6.77 -5.71
CA THR A 130 1.54 -7.80 -6.76
C THR A 130 0.79 -7.29 -7.97
N LEU A 131 1.05 -7.96 -9.09
CA LEU A 131 0.32 -7.82 -10.36
C LEU A 131 -0.50 -9.06 -10.67
N SER A 132 -0.38 -10.12 -9.85
CA SER A 132 -1.05 -11.39 -10.09
C SER A 132 -2.58 -11.23 -10.11
N ASN A 133 -3.23 -12.16 -10.79
CA ASN A 133 -4.68 -12.32 -10.77
C ASN A 133 -5.12 -13.45 -9.82
N GLU A 134 -4.17 -14.12 -9.15
CA GLU A 134 -4.45 -15.20 -8.21
C GLU A 134 -4.73 -14.66 -6.80
N LEU A 135 -5.87 -15.06 -6.22
CA LEU A 135 -6.28 -14.62 -4.88
C LEU A 135 -5.27 -14.88 -3.79
N SER A 136 -4.68 -16.07 -3.81
CA SER A 136 -3.75 -16.56 -2.79
C SER A 136 -2.57 -15.61 -2.68
N ILE A 137 -2.06 -15.15 -3.83
CA ILE A 137 -0.98 -14.19 -3.93
C ILE A 137 -1.47 -12.80 -3.53
N ILE A 138 -2.65 -12.37 -4.01
CA ILE A 138 -3.22 -11.05 -3.70
C ILE A 138 -3.39 -10.87 -2.18
N LYS A 139 -3.95 -11.86 -1.48
CA LYS A 139 -4.16 -11.79 -0.03
C LYS A 139 -2.87 -11.89 0.80
N SER A 140 -1.75 -12.28 0.18
CA SER A 140 -0.44 -12.38 0.85
C SER A 140 0.36 -11.08 0.86
N VAL A 141 0.01 -10.12 0.01
CA VAL A 141 0.71 -8.83 -0.13
C VAL A 141 -0.20 -7.67 0.30
N SER A 142 0.35 -6.48 0.46
CA SER A 142 -0.39 -5.29 0.93
C SER A 142 -1.16 -4.58 -0.18
N PHE A 143 -0.59 -4.46 -1.38
CA PHE A 143 -1.22 -3.75 -2.50
C PHE A 143 -1.31 -4.57 -3.79
N LEU A 144 -2.45 -4.44 -4.46
CA LEU A 144 -2.66 -4.89 -5.83
C LEU A 144 -2.45 -3.71 -6.79
N VAL A 145 -1.53 -3.86 -7.74
CA VAL A 145 -1.23 -2.82 -8.72
C VAL A 145 -2.01 -3.08 -10.00
N ARG A 146 -2.69 -2.06 -10.51
CA ARG A 146 -3.36 -2.05 -11.81
C ARG A 146 -3.02 -0.78 -12.57
N TYR A 147 -3.24 -0.82 -13.87
CA TYR A 147 -3.03 0.32 -14.74
C TYR A 147 -4.27 0.53 -15.59
N ASN A 148 -4.74 1.77 -15.65
CA ASN A 148 -5.79 2.18 -16.59
C ASN A 148 -5.17 3.07 -17.68
N ALA A 149 -5.26 2.58 -18.91
CA ALA A 149 -4.69 3.20 -20.10
C ALA A 149 -5.37 4.52 -20.47
N GLU A 150 -6.68 4.65 -20.24
CA GLU A 150 -7.47 5.83 -20.66
C GLU A 150 -6.96 7.12 -20.00
N ASN A 151 -6.67 7.05 -18.70
CA ASN A 151 -6.23 8.19 -17.90
C ASN A 151 -4.73 8.16 -17.58
N THR A 152 -3.99 7.17 -18.12
CA THR A 152 -2.56 6.97 -17.81
C THR A 152 -2.32 6.95 -16.30
N GLN A 153 -3.13 6.15 -15.61
CA GLN A 153 -3.19 6.14 -14.15
C GLN A 153 -2.77 4.78 -13.60
N CYS A 154 -1.90 4.81 -12.60
CA CYS A 154 -1.58 3.66 -11.76
C CYS A 154 -2.58 3.61 -10.61
N VAL A 155 -3.19 2.47 -10.36
CA VAL A 155 -4.15 2.29 -9.27
C VAL A 155 -3.60 1.23 -8.32
N TYR A 156 -3.51 1.58 -7.05
CA TYR A 156 -3.00 0.73 -5.97
C TYR A 156 -4.16 0.42 -5.02
N TYR A 157 -4.66 -0.81 -5.08
CA TYR A 157 -5.75 -1.27 -4.21
C TYR A 157 -5.21 -1.97 -2.99
N LEU A 158 -5.80 -1.69 -1.82
CA LEU A 158 -5.49 -2.42 -0.60
C LEU A 158 -6.11 -3.82 -0.66
N THR A 159 -5.26 -4.84 -0.59
CA THR A 159 -5.65 -6.24 -0.82
C THR A 159 -6.64 -6.79 0.21
N HIS A 160 -6.58 -6.30 1.45
CA HIS A 160 -7.49 -6.70 2.52
C HIS A 160 -8.96 -6.37 2.21
N THR A 161 -9.21 -5.41 1.31
CA THR A 161 -10.57 -5.03 0.89
C THR A 161 -11.08 -5.81 -0.33
N ILE A 162 -10.24 -6.65 -0.93
CA ILE A 162 -10.56 -7.36 -2.19
C ILE A 162 -11.16 -8.72 -1.86
N ASP A 163 -12.33 -9.00 -2.45
CA ASP A 163 -12.98 -10.31 -2.39
C ASP A 163 -12.88 -11.05 -3.73
N VAL A 164 -13.15 -12.36 -3.70
CA VAL A 164 -12.90 -13.27 -4.81
C VAL A 164 -13.73 -13.01 -6.07
N LYS A 165 -14.82 -12.26 -5.91
CA LYS A 165 -15.71 -11.85 -7.00
C LYS A 165 -15.40 -10.45 -7.54
N SER A 166 -14.51 -9.71 -6.90
CA SER A 166 -14.27 -8.28 -7.15
C SER A 166 -12.79 -7.95 -7.40
N ILE A 167 -11.99 -8.90 -7.92
CA ILE A 167 -10.61 -8.61 -8.31
C ILE A 167 -10.63 -7.51 -9.38
N PRO A 168 -10.08 -6.32 -9.09
CA PRO A 168 -10.01 -5.24 -10.05
C PRO A 168 -9.23 -5.69 -11.28
N THR A 169 -9.80 -5.46 -12.45
CA THR A 169 -9.07 -5.55 -13.73
C THR A 169 -8.26 -4.27 -13.95
N ASN A 170 -7.70 -4.09 -15.16
CA ASN A 170 -7.06 -2.84 -15.61
C ASN A 170 -8.10 -1.71 -15.82
N THR A 171 -8.96 -1.53 -14.84
CA THR A 171 -10.04 -0.56 -14.76
C THR A 171 -9.64 0.54 -13.78
N GLY A 172 -10.30 1.69 -13.87
CA GLY A 172 -10.04 2.80 -12.95
C GLY A 172 -10.53 2.57 -11.53
N GLU A 173 -10.73 3.66 -10.80
CA GLU A 173 -11.21 3.62 -9.41
C GLU A 173 -12.56 2.88 -9.32
N ILE A 174 -12.64 1.85 -8.48
CA ILE A 174 -13.85 1.03 -8.29
C ILE A 174 -14.46 1.41 -6.95
N SER A 175 -15.75 1.75 -6.95
CA SER A 175 -16.51 2.02 -5.73
C SER A 175 -16.58 0.77 -4.85
N GLY A 176 -16.36 0.91 -3.55
CA GLY A 176 -16.34 -0.19 -2.59
C GLY A 176 -14.96 -0.74 -2.24
N LEU A 177 -13.90 -0.30 -2.93
CA LEU A 177 -12.52 -0.65 -2.61
C LEU A 177 -11.76 0.55 -2.06
N THR A 178 -10.75 0.27 -1.23
CA THR A 178 -9.87 1.30 -0.67
C THR A 178 -8.51 1.24 -1.35
N GLY A 179 -7.96 2.40 -1.70
CA GLY A 179 -6.66 2.50 -2.34
C GLY A 179 -6.27 3.94 -2.69
N PHE A 180 -5.27 4.06 -3.54
CA PHE A 180 -4.88 5.35 -4.10
C PHE A 180 -4.47 5.22 -5.57
N SER A 181 -4.66 6.30 -6.31
CA SER A 181 -4.36 6.43 -7.73
C SER A 181 -3.22 7.43 -7.92
N TYR A 182 -2.31 7.14 -8.84
CA TYR A 182 -1.24 8.02 -9.27
C TYR A 182 -1.38 8.33 -10.77
N PHE A 183 -1.38 9.62 -11.12
CA PHE A 183 -1.50 10.10 -12.50
C PHE A 183 -0.13 10.53 -13.03
N ALA A 184 0.51 9.69 -13.82
CA ALA A 184 1.89 9.93 -14.29
C ALA A 184 2.04 11.22 -15.12
N LYS A 185 0.99 11.62 -15.86
CA LYS A 185 0.98 12.86 -16.66
C LYS A 185 0.98 14.14 -15.83
N THR A 186 0.47 14.08 -14.60
CA THR A 186 0.33 15.28 -13.74
C THR A 186 1.16 15.22 -12.47
N GLY A 187 1.62 14.02 -12.09
CA GLY A 187 2.28 13.77 -10.81
C GLY A 187 1.31 13.76 -9.62
N LYS A 188 0.00 13.85 -9.85
CA LYS A 188 -0.99 13.91 -8.77
C LYS A 188 -1.27 12.52 -8.19
N VAL A 189 -1.49 12.49 -6.88
CA VAL A 189 -1.96 11.32 -6.14
C VAL A 189 -3.36 11.61 -5.61
N LYS A 190 -4.28 10.66 -5.77
CA LYS A 190 -5.66 10.74 -5.29
C LYS A 190 -6.00 9.51 -4.47
N ILE A 191 -6.58 9.70 -3.29
CA ILE A 191 -7.01 8.60 -2.44
C ILE A 191 -8.48 8.32 -2.72
N PHE A 192 -8.87 7.05 -2.76
CA PHE A 192 -10.26 6.62 -2.86
C PHE A 192 -10.53 5.56 -1.79
N LYS A 193 -11.71 5.65 -1.15
CA LYS A 193 -12.11 4.78 -0.05
C LYS A 193 -13.60 4.48 -0.17
N ASN A 194 -13.98 3.35 0.41
CA ASN A 194 -15.38 3.03 0.72
C ASN A 194 -15.80 3.70 2.03
#